data_AF-A0A9W6Y272-F1
#
_entry.id   AF-A0A9W6Y272-F1
#
_cell.length_a   1.000
_cell.length_b   1.000
_cell.length_c   1.000
_cell.angle_alpha   90.00
_cell.angle_beta   90.00
_cell.angle_gamma   90.00
#
_symmetry.space_group_name_H-M   'P 1'
#
loop_
_entity.id
_entity.type
_entity.pdbx_description
1 polymer ?
#
loop_
_entity_poly.entity_id
_entity_poly.type
_entity_poly.pdbx_seq_one_letter_code
_entity_poly.pdbx_strand_id
1 'polypeptide(L)'
;MYGAVTQTEVVSPVTRQADESLRGVYCPQQRLTPNTGTPADAIKPEKETSPSRNGHQLDRLTNSLVYGVVNSIRAIPTMYGYAVIIFSHPTFGAFMPALSKLVIFSSAVHQLMFTLLSSLPFAIGQVQDAGLIFLSAMATSICNALGDDVSPEAKVATTIVTIGVTTASLGVCLIVMGRLKLAALASYLPMPVIGGYLAFIGIFCLYAGLTLSTGLVVNDFSSMRHAMDNTHNVLLCVPGFLGGATLLLVSQNFKNPFALSTAIVVMPVFFFFVLAFGSISLDEARENGWVDPVEKTASVTELLKLFDLSLVHWDQIPKQVVTWLGMVFIVAVSSSLDVVAIEIDMGSNSTSTTNSRPSAGRTL
;
A
#
# COMPACT_ATOMS: atom_id res chain seq x y z
N MET A 1 1.93 1.27 -6.45
CA MET A 1 1.66 1.20 -7.91
C MET A 1 1.75 2.60 -8.54
N TYR A 2 2.96 3.16 -8.60
CA TYR A 2 3.28 4.27 -9.49
C TYR A 2 4.24 3.69 -10.53
N GLY A 3 3.76 3.54 -11.76
CA GLY A 3 4.57 3.04 -12.87
C GLY A 3 5.27 4.19 -13.57
N ALA A 4 6.59 4.16 -13.60
CA ALA A 4 7.37 4.79 -14.65
C ALA A 4 8.23 3.70 -15.29
N VAL A 5 7.77 3.21 -16.44
CA VAL A 5 8.59 2.42 -17.35
C VAL A 5 9.53 3.42 -18.03
N THR A 6 10.81 3.39 -17.67
CA THR A 6 11.88 3.90 -18.53
C THR A 6 12.88 2.77 -18.73
N GLN A 7 12.82 2.18 -19.93
CA GLN A 7 13.90 1.37 -20.48
C GLN A 7 15.20 2.17 -20.41
N THR A 8 16.27 1.57 -19.89
CA THR A 8 17.60 1.73 -20.49
C THR A 8 18.44 0.50 -20.19
N GLU A 9 19.18 0.11 -21.21
CA GLU A 9 19.92 -1.13 -21.37
C GLU A 9 21.03 -1.37 -20.34
N VAL A 10 21.40 -2.65 -20.24
CA VAL A 10 22.56 -3.19 -19.52
C VAL A 10 23.86 -2.56 -20.01
N VAL A 11 24.68 -2.02 -19.08
CA VAL A 11 26.14 -1.92 -19.26
C VAL A 11 26.86 -2.21 -17.94
N SER A 12 27.53 -3.35 -17.85
CA SER A 12 28.85 -3.49 -17.21
C SER A 12 29.89 -3.49 -18.34
N PRO A 13 31.21 -3.16 -18.17
CA PRO A 13 32.03 -3.35 -16.95
C PRO A 13 33.16 -2.30 -16.69
N VAL A 14 33.86 -2.45 -15.55
CA VAL A 14 35.35 -2.38 -15.36
C VAL A 14 36.15 -1.10 -15.74
N THR A 15 36.94 -0.64 -14.75
CA THR A 15 38.11 0.27 -14.77
C THR A 15 37.93 1.77 -15.09
N ARG A 16 38.15 2.61 -14.06
CA ARG A 16 38.91 3.86 -14.20
C ARG A 16 39.90 3.99 -13.05
N GLN A 17 41.07 3.39 -13.27
CA GLN A 17 42.32 3.72 -12.60
C GLN A 17 43.14 4.51 -13.63
N ALA A 18 42.94 5.82 -13.70
CA ALA A 18 43.77 6.78 -14.42
C ALA A 18 43.18 8.18 -14.27
N ASP A 19 43.56 8.91 -13.22
CA ASP A 19 43.78 10.36 -13.33
C ASP A 19 44.70 10.86 -12.19
N GLU A 20 45.86 10.22 -12.06
CA GLU A 20 47.04 10.80 -11.41
C GLU A 20 48.07 11.03 -12.51
N SER A 21 47.93 12.12 -13.27
CA SER A 21 49.04 12.80 -13.95
C SER A 21 48.50 13.85 -14.92
N LEU A 22 48.34 15.09 -14.44
CA LEU A 22 48.74 16.25 -15.22
C LEU A 22 48.90 17.46 -14.31
N ARG A 23 50.16 17.85 -14.20
CA ARG A 23 50.73 18.95 -13.45
C ARG A 23 50.16 20.30 -13.89
N GLY A 24 49.99 21.16 -12.89
CA GLY A 24 50.61 22.49 -12.81
C GLY A 24 50.66 23.34 -14.08
N VAL A 25 49.84 24.38 -14.11
CA VAL A 25 50.11 25.61 -14.85
C VAL A 25 49.73 26.82 -13.99
N TYR A 26 50.75 27.60 -13.64
CA TYR A 26 50.70 28.94 -13.06
C TYR A 26 50.33 29.98 -14.13
N CYS A 27 49.49 30.98 -13.82
CA CYS A 27 49.57 32.37 -14.35
C CYS A 27 48.53 33.29 -13.65
N PRO A 28 48.64 34.64 -13.67
CA PRO A 28 49.19 35.43 -12.57
C PRO A 28 48.24 36.52 -12.01
N GLN A 29 48.61 37.11 -10.87
CA GLN A 29 48.00 38.31 -10.29
C GLN A 29 47.98 39.48 -11.28
N GLN A 30 46.81 40.07 -11.51
CA GLN A 30 46.67 41.35 -12.21
C GLN A 30 46.26 42.46 -11.23
N ARG A 31 47.10 43.51 -11.24
CA ARG A 31 47.11 44.71 -10.41
C ARG A 31 46.07 45.72 -10.95
N LEU A 32 45.14 46.17 -10.11
CA LEU A 32 44.23 47.28 -10.42
C LEU A 32 44.69 48.56 -9.70
N THR A 33 44.87 49.63 -10.48
CA THR A 33 45.28 50.98 -10.06
C THR A 33 44.10 51.82 -9.53
N PRO A 34 44.35 52.92 -8.78
CA PRO A 34 43.33 53.63 -8.01
C PRO A 34 42.68 54.84 -8.72
N ASN A 35 41.56 55.28 -8.13
CA ASN A 35 40.80 56.54 -8.28
C ASN A 35 39.79 56.69 -9.43
N THR A 36 38.51 56.86 -9.07
CA THR A 36 37.84 58.18 -8.92
C THR A 36 36.53 58.00 -8.14
N GLY A 37 36.25 58.91 -7.20
CA GLY A 37 35.12 58.81 -6.26
C GLY A 37 33.81 59.43 -6.75
N THR A 38 32.70 58.90 -6.26
CA THR A 38 31.39 59.56 -6.07
C THR A 38 30.62 58.76 -4.99
N PRO A 39 29.78 59.39 -4.13
CA PRO A 39 29.59 58.98 -2.75
C PRO A 39 28.59 57.83 -2.56
N ALA A 40 28.75 57.16 -1.41
CA ALA A 40 27.92 56.06 -0.95
C ALA A 40 26.46 56.50 -0.72
N ASP A 41 25.55 55.97 -1.53
CA ASP A 41 24.14 55.85 -1.13
C ASP A 41 24.02 54.77 -0.06
N ALA A 42 23.61 55.19 1.12
CA ALA A 42 23.31 54.32 2.25
C ALA A 42 22.15 53.38 1.88
N ILE A 43 22.48 52.14 1.52
CA ILE A 43 21.52 51.04 1.43
C ILE A 43 20.96 50.85 2.85
N LYS A 44 19.72 51.31 3.08
CA LYS A 44 18.92 50.93 4.25
C LYS A 44 18.87 49.40 4.28
N PRO A 45 19.16 48.74 5.41
CA PRO A 45 18.94 47.30 5.51
C PRO A 45 17.43 47.06 5.36
N GLU A 46 17.07 46.43 4.25
CA GLU A 46 15.74 45.88 4.05
C GLU A 46 15.54 44.85 5.16
N LYS A 47 14.55 45.13 6.03
CA LYS A 47 14.22 44.30 7.17
C LYS A 47 13.56 43.05 6.59
N GLU A 48 14.36 42.05 6.23
CA GLU A 48 13.87 40.70 5.97
C GLU A 48 13.13 40.26 7.25
N THR A 49 11.82 40.36 7.22
CA THR A 49 10.95 39.72 8.19
C THR A 49 11.12 38.22 8.02
N SER A 50 12.07 37.67 8.77
CA SER A 50 12.21 36.23 8.96
C SER A 50 10.82 35.66 9.27
N PRO A 51 10.29 34.71 8.48
CA PRO A 51 8.96 34.18 8.71
C PRO A 51 8.87 33.67 10.15
N SER A 52 7.83 34.11 10.87
CA SER A 52 7.59 33.73 12.25
C SER A 52 7.66 32.21 12.39
N ARG A 53 8.48 31.71 13.33
CA ARG A 53 8.65 30.28 13.66
C ARG A 53 7.30 29.57 13.91
N ASN A 54 6.25 30.31 14.24
CA ASN A 54 4.90 29.81 14.43
C ASN A 54 4.15 29.57 13.11
N GLY A 55 4.38 30.39 12.08
CA GLY A 55 3.78 30.21 10.75
C GLY A 55 4.26 28.91 10.09
N HIS A 56 5.58 28.69 10.12
CA HIS A 56 6.17 27.46 9.55
C HIS A 56 5.76 26.18 10.30
N GLN A 57 5.40 26.25 11.59
CA GLN A 57 4.87 25.10 12.33
C GLN A 57 3.40 24.84 12.01
N LEU A 58 2.61 25.90 11.86
CA LEU A 58 1.20 25.79 11.48
C LEU A 58 1.04 25.22 10.07
N ASP A 59 1.85 25.67 9.10
CA ASP A 59 1.81 25.15 7.73
C ASP A 59 2.20 23.66 7.68
N ARG A 60 3.20 23.26 8.46
CA ARG A 60 3.59 21.85 8.59
C ARG A 60 2.47 21.01 9.20
N LEU A 61 1.86 21.48 10.28
CA LEU A 61 0.77 20.77 10.93
C LEU A 61 -0.43 20.62 9.98
N THR A 62 -0.81 21.70 9.30
CA THR A 62 -1.87 21.70 8.29
C THR A 62 -1.58 20.69 7.18
N ASN A 63 -0.39 20.72 6.60
CA ASN A 63 0.00 19.78 5.55
C ASN A 63 -0.05 18.33 6.05
N SER A 64 0.50 18.05 7.24
CA SER A 64 0.46 16.70 7.83
C SER A 64 -0.97 16.20 8.09
N LEU A 65 -1.85 17.07 8.60
CA LEU A 65 -3.26 16.73 8.81
C LEU A 65 -3.95 16.41 7.49
N VAL A 66 -3.71 17.22 6.47
CA VAL A 66 -4.30 17.07 5.15
C VAL A 66 -3.83 15.76 4.48
N TYR A 67 -2.54 15.43 4.52
CA TYR A 67 -2.05 14.14 4.04
C TYR A 67 -2.60 12.96 4.86
N GLY A 68 -2.74 13.13 6.18
CA GLY A 68 -3.38 12.14 7.05
C GLY A 68 -4.80 11.84 6.60
N VAL A 69 -5.62 12.87 6.37
CA VAL A 69 -7.01 12.72 5.89
C VAL A 69 -7.05 12.04 4.52
N VAL A 70 -6.22 12.48 3.58
CA VAL A 70 -6.12 11.88 2.24
C VAL A 70 -5.80 10.38 2.32
N ASN A 71 -4.85 10.01 3.17
CA ASN A 71 -4.47 8.61 3.36
C ASN A 71 -5.56 7.80 4.07
N SER A 72 -6.22 8.36 5.09
CA SER A 72 -7.33 7.69 5.78
C SER A 72 -8.51 7.41 4.85
N ILE A 73 -8.87 8.37 3.98
CA ILE A 73 -9.92 8.19 2.96
C ILE A 73 -9.63 6.98 2.07
N ARG A 74 -8.36 6.78 1.69
CA ARG A 74 -7.93 5.66 0.85
C ARG A 74 -7.86 4.36 1.64
N ALA A 75 -7.35 4.41 2.86
CA ALA A 75 -7.08 3.24 3.68
C ALA A 75 -8.37 2.48 4.04
N ILE A 76 -9.44 3.19 4.41
CA ILE A 76 -10.69 2.55 4.89
C ILE A 76 -11.29 1.55 3.87
N PRO A 77 -11.63 1.96 2.62
CA PRO A 77 -12.18 1.01 1.64
C PRO A 77 -11.17 -0.07 1.25
N THR A 78 -9.87 0.29 1.24
CA THR A 78 -8.79 -0.67 0.97
C THR A 78 -8.73 -1.78 2.05
N MET A 79 -8.83 -1.42 3.33
CA MET A 79 -8.82 -2.39 4.43
C MET A 79 -10.07 -3.29 4.41
N TYR A 80 -11.23 -2.76 4.01
CA TYR A 80 -12.42 -3.59 3.80
C TYR A 80 -12.19 -4.61 2.67
N GLY A 81 -11.65 -4.15 1.53
CA GLY A 81 -11.27 -5.02 0.42
C GLY A 81 -10.27 -6.11 0.86
N TYR A 82 -9.29 -5.77 1.69
CA TYR A 82 -8.33 -6.73 2.22
C TYR A 82 -8.98 -7.76 3.14
N ALA A 83 -9.94 -7.36 3.96
CA ALA A 83 -10.69 -8.31 4.79
C ALA A 83 -11.44 -9.33 3.92
N VAL A 84 -12.16 -8.88 2.88
CA VAL A 84 -12.87 -9.77 1.95
C VAL A 84 -11.91 -10.72 1.24
N ILE A 85 -10.72 -10.24 0.86
CA ILE A 85 -9.69 -11.06 0.21
C ILE A 85 -9.13 -12.12 1.16
N ILE A 86 -8.74 -11.72 2.38
CA ILE A 86 -8.17 -12.64 3.38
C ILE A 86 -9.21 -13.70 3.77
N PHE A 87 -10.46 -13.29 3.95
CA PHE A 87 -11.55 -14.11 4.45
C PHE A 87 -12.55 -14.47 3.35
N SER A 88 -12.06 -14.79 2.15
CA SER A 88 -12.90 -15.10 0.98
C SER A 88 -13.63 -16.45 1.09
N HIS A 89 -13.23 -17.34 2.00
CA HIS A 89 -13.87 -18.63 2.19
C HIS A 89 -15.31 -18.47 2.75
N PRO A 90 -16.34 -19.19 2.23
CA PRO A 90 -17.74 -19.00 2.62
C PRO A 90 -18.03 -19.10 4.13
N THR A 91 -17.26 -19.92 4.85
CA THR A 91 -17.32 -20.03 6.33
C THR A 91 -17.26 -18.69 7.04
N PHE A 92 -16.55 -17.70 6.48
CA PHE A 92 -16.35 -16.41 7.12
C PHE A 92 -17.50 -15.43 6.93
N GLY A 93 -18.49 -15.73 6.08
CA GLY A 93 -19.55 -14.79 5.68
C GLY A 93 -20.26 -14.14 6.88
N ALA A 94 -20.73 -14.95 7.83
CA ALA A 94 -21.42 -14.46 9.03
C ALA A 94 -20.51 -13.66 9.99
N PHE A 95 -19.18 -13.84 9.90
CA PHE A 95 -18.18 -13.17 10.75
C PHE A 95 -17.57 -11.94 10.07
N MET A 96 -17.89 -11.67 8.81
CA MET A 96 -17.30 -10.60 8.02
C MET A 96 -17.40 -9.20 8.67
N PRO A 97 -18.51 -8.82 9.34
CA PRO A 97 -18.58 -7.55 10.05
C PRO A 97 -17.56 -7.43 11.21
N ALA A 98 -17.23 -8.54 11.87
CA ALA A 98 -16.24 -8.57 12.94
C ALA A 98 -14.81 -8.65 12.40
N LEU A 99 -14.60 -9.48 11.37
CA LEU A 99 -13.31 -9.67 10.72
C LEU A 99 -12.83 -8.41 9.99
N SER A 100 -13.71 -7.70 9.28
CA SER A 100 -13.37 -6.42 8.64
C SER A 100 -12.94 -5.36 9.66
N LYS A 101 -13.64 -5.26 10.81
CA LYS A 101 -13.23 -4.38 11.92
C LYS A 101 -11.88 -4.77 12.51
N LEU A 102 -11.63 -6.07 12.64
CA LEU A 102 -10.34 -6.56 13.12
C LEU A 102 -9.19 -6.14 12.19
N VAL A 103 -9.37 -6.24 10.88
CA VAL A 103 -8.38 -5.81 9.87
C VAL A 103 -8.16 -4.30 9.91
N ILE A 104 -9.24 -3.51 9.98
CA ILE A 104 -9.16 -2.04 10.10
C ILE A 104 -8.43 -1.64 11.39
N PHE A 105 -8.77 -2.28 12.52
CA PHE A 105 -8.11 -2.04 13.79
C PHE A 105 -6.62 -2.43 13.75
N SER A 106 -6.29 -3.58 13.17
CA SER A 106 -4.91 -4.02 12.96
C SER A 106 -4.10 -3.00 12.15
N SER A 107 -4.67 -2.46 11.07
CA SER A 107 -4.06 -1.39 10.26
C SER A 107 -3.81 -0.11 11.06
N ALA A 108 -4.76 0.30 11.92
CA ALA A 108 -4.59 1.46 12.78
C ALA A 108 -3.43 1.26 13.79
N VAL A 109 -3.36 0.08 14.42
CA VAL A 109 -2.25 -0.27 15.32
C VAL A 109 -0.92 -0.30 14.56
N HIS A 110 -0.90 -0.85 13.35
CA HIS A 110 0.29 -0.91 12.51
C HIS A 110 0.80 0.49 12.12
N GLN A 111 -0.09 1.38 11.67
CA GLN A 111 0.26 2.78 11.38
C GLN A 111 0.76 3.51 12.62
N LEU A 112 0.16 3.27 13.79
CA LEU A 112 0.62 3.85 15.06
C LEU A 112 2.05 3.41 15.38
N MET A 113 2.35 2.11 15.26
CA MET A 113 3.71 1.61 15.49
C MET A 113 4.71 2.22 14.51
N PHE A 114 4.37 2.33 13.23
CA PHE A 114 5.22 2.99 12.24
C PHE A 114 5.44 4.46 12.55
N THR A 115 4.41 5.17 13.00
CA THR A 115 4.51 6.59 13.38
C THR A 115 5.46 6.79 14.57
N LEU A 116 5.48 5.85 15.52
CA LEU A 116 6.30 5.94 16.73
C LEU A 116 7.74 5.42 16.53
N LEU A 117 7.92 4.40 15.70
CA LEU A 117 9.18 3.63 15.64
C LEU A 117 9.94 3.80 14.31
N SER A 118 9.29 4.25 13.24
CA SER A 118 9.96 4.40 11.95
C SER A 118 10.88 5.62 11.92
N SER A 119 12.04 5.47 11.29
CA SER A 119 12.97 6.55 10.99
C SER A 119 12.66 7.27 9.66
N LEU A 120 11.74 6.72 8.85
CA LEU A 120 11.40 7.27 7.53
C LEU A 120 10.31 8.35 7.68
N PRO A 121 10.54 9.59 7.19
CA PRO A 121 9.60 10.70 7.35
C PRO A 121 8.30 10.55 6.53
N PHE A 122 8.24 9.58 5.62
CA PHE A 122 7.11 9.27 4.75
C PHE A 122 6.52 7.87 5.03
N ALA A 123 6.84 7.27 6.18
CA ALA A 123 6.44 5.90 6.46
C ALA A 123 4.92 5.77 6.62
N ILE A 124 4.32 4.94 5.78
CA ILE A 124 2.91 4.56 5.85
C ILE A 124 2.87 3.08 6.21
N GLY A 125 2.44 2.77 7.42
CA GLY A 125 2.26 1.42 7.92
C GLY A 125 0.90 0.90 7.51
N GLN A 126 0.85 0.08 6.46
CA GLN A 126 -0.36 -0.57 5.98
C GLN A 126 -0.11 -2.07 5.78
N VAL A 127 -1.18 -2.84 5.62
CA VAL A 127 -1.07 -4.25 5.22
C VAL A 127 -0.51 -4.29 3.80
N GLN A 128 0.51 -5.12 3.57
CA GLN A 128 1.11 -5.21 2.25
C GLN A 128 0.31 -6.14 1.33
N ASP A 129 -0.04 -5.62 0.15
CA ASP A 129 -0.87 -6.28 -0.86
C ASP A 129 -0.33 -7.67 -1.24
N ALA A 130 1.00 -7.75 -1.37
CA ALA A 130 1.73 -8.99 -1.64
C ALA A 130 1.47 -10.09 -0.59
N GLY A 131 1.35 -9.71 0.68
CA GLY A 131 1.12 -10.63 1.79
C GLY A 131 -0.32 -11.16 1.84
N LEU A 132 -1.29 -10.41 1.31
CA LEU A 132 -2.71 -10.78 1.34
C LEU A 132 -2.98 -12.12 0.66
N ILE A 133 -2.26 -12.40 -0.42
CA ILE A 133 -2.41 -13.65 -1.17
C ILE A 133 -2.09 -14.84 -0.28
N PHE A 134 -1.02 -14.75 0.50
CA PHE A 134 -0.59 -15.80 1.41
C PHE A 134 -1.53 -15.91 2.62
N LEU A 135 -1.99 -14.78 3.17
CA LEU A 135 -2.97 -14.78 4.25
C LEU A 135 -4.29 -15.44 3.82
N SER A 136 -4.80 -15.10 2.63
CA SER A 136 -6.00 -15.70 2.02
C SER A 136 -5.82 -17.19 1.75
N ALA A 137 -4.66 -17.59 1.21
CA ALA A 137 -4.33 -18.99 0.98
C ALA A 137 -4.27 -19.79 2.29
N MET A 138 -3.67 -19.25 3.36
CA MET A 138 -3.65 -19.90 4.67
C MET A 138 -5.05 -20.00 5.28
N ALA A 139 -5.85 -18.93 5.22
CA ALA A 139 -7.22 -18.93 5.73
C ALA A 139 -8.10 -19.97 5.04
N THR A 140 -8.01 -20.05 3.71
CA THR A 140 -8.72 -21.03 2.88
C THR A 140 -8.22 -22.46 3.15
N SER A 141 -6.89 -22.64 3.23
CA SER A 141 -6.25 -23.93 3.55
C SER A 141 -6.73 -24.48 4.89
N ILE A 142 -6.78 -23.65 5.93
CA ILE A 142 -7.27 -24.03 7.26
C ILE A 142 -8.75 -24.44 7.21
N CYS A 143 -9.60 -23.64 6.55
CA CYS A 143 -11.03 -23.96 6.44
C CYS A 143 -11.27 -25.29 5.73
N ASN A 144 -10.56 -25.52 4.62
CA ASN A 144 -10.66 -26.76 3.86
C ASN A 144 -10.12 -27.97 4.63
N ALA A 145 -9.00 -27.80 5.34
CA ALA A 145 -8.36 -28.89 6.08
C ALA A 145 -9.16 -29.34 7.31
N LEU A 146 -9.89 -28.43 7.95
CA LEU A 146 -10.76 -28.76 9.08
C LEU A 146 -12.08 -29.43 8.64
N GLY A 147 -12.48 -29.28 7.38
CA GLY A 147 -13.71 -29.90 6.84
C GLY A 147 -14.99 -29.40 7.50
N ASP A 148 -16.15 -29.92 7.11
CA ASP A 148 -17.46 -29.40 7.56
C ASP A 148 -17.85 -29.83 8.98
N ASP A 149 -17.15 -30.83 9.55
CA ASP A 149 -17.43 -31.35 10.90
C ASP A 149 -17.02 -30.38 12.02
N VAL A 150 -16.13 -29.44 11.72
CA VAL A 150 -15.63 -28.45 12.68
C VAL A 150 -16.45 -27.16 12.58
N SER A 151 -16.83 -26.60 13.73
CA SER A 151 -17.69 -25.42 13.78
C SER A 151 -17.05 -24.19 13.10
N PRO A 152 -17.85 -23.31 12.48
CA PRO A 152 -17.37 -22.07 11.88
C PRO A 152 -16.56 -21.20 12.86
N GLU A 153 -16.96 -21.15 14.12
CA GLU A 153 -16.27 -20.40 15.17
C GLU A 153 -14.85 -20.92 15.40
N ALA A 154 -14.67 -22.25 15.43
CA ALA A 154 -13.36 -22.87 15.60
C ALA A 154 -12.46 -22.66 14.37
N LYS A 155 -13.03 -22.69 13.15
CA LYS A 155 -12.32 -22.33 11.91
C LYS A 155 -11.87 -20.87 11.92
N VAL A 156 -12.74 -19.96 12.36
CA VAL A 156 -12.44 -18.53 12.50
C VAL A 156 -11.34 -18.30 13.53
N ALA A 157 -11.49 -18.84 14.75
CA ALA A 157 -10.51 -18.72 15.82
C ALA A 157 -9.14 -19.26 15.40
N THR A 158 -9.10 -20.44 14.79
CA THR A 158 -7.87 -21.04 14.27
C THR A 158 -7.22 -20.16 13.19
N THR A 159 -8.02 -19.60 12.29
CA THR A 159 -7.54 -18.74 11.19
C THR A 159 -6.95 -17.44 11.72
N ILE A 160 -7.67 -16.69 12.55
CA ILE A 160 -7.18 -15.39 13.03
C ILE A 160 -5.94 -15.54 13.91
N VAL A 161 -5.85 -16.62 14.71
CA VAL A 161 -4.67 -16.91 15.54
C VAL A 161 -3.49 -17.27 14.64
N THR A 162 -3.71 -18.08 13.59
CA THR A 162 -2.67 -18.40 12.61
C THR A 162 -2.18 -17.15 11.89
N ILE A 163 -3.08 -16.28 11.41
CA ILE A 163 -2.73 -15.01 10.78
C ILE A 163 -1.95 -14.11 11.76
N GLY A 164 -2.38 -14.02 13.02
CA GLY A 164 -1.68 -13.26 14.05
C GLY A 164 -0.25 -13.76 14.29
N VAL A 165 -0.08 -15.07 14.46
CA VAL A 165 1.25 -15.70 14.66
C VAL A 165 2.15 -15.50 13.45
N THR A 166 1.63 -15.73 12.25
CA THR A 166 2.41 -15.65 11.00
C THR A 166 2.81 -14.23 10.64
N THR A 167 1.93 -13.24 10.87
CA THR A 167 2.24 -11.82 10.66
C THR A 167 3.19 -11.27 11.72
N ALA A 168 3.06 -11.69 12.98
CA ALA A 168 4.01 -11.33 14.04
C ALA A 168 5.40 -11.90 13.76
N SER A 169 5.50 -13.19 13.41
CA SER A 169 6.78 -13.81 13.06
C SER A 169 7.38 -13.22 11.78
N LEU A 170 6.55 -12.87 10.78
CA LEU A 170 6.98 -12.14 9.61
C LEU A 170 7.62 -10.80 9.98
N GLY A 171 6.99 -10.01 10.87
CA GLY A 171 7.57 -8.75 11.36
C GLY A 171 8.94 -8.93 12.00
N VAL A 172 9.12 -9.98 12.82
CA VAL A 172 10.42 -10.35 13.38
C VAL A 172 11.43 -10.69 12.28
N CYS A 173 11.05 -11.51 11.30
CA CYS A 173 11.91 -11.85 10.16
C CYS A 173 12.33 -10.59 9.38
N LEU A 174 11.42 -9.67 9.10
CA LEU A 174 11.73 -8.42 8.40
C LEU A 174 12.71 -7.54 9.18
N ILE A 175 12.55 -7.44 10.50
CA ILE A 175 13.51 -6.72 11.37
C ILE A 175 14.89 -7.38 11.29
N VAL A 176 14.97 -8.70 11.40
CA VAL A 176 16.24 -9.44 11.30
C VAL A 176 16.88 -9.24 9.93
N MET A 177 16.11 -9.38 8.85
CA MET A 177 16.59 -9.18 7.48
C MET A 177 17.08 -7.75 7.24
N GLY A 178 16.37 -6.75 7.76
CA GLY A 178 16.77 -5.35 7.73
C GLY A 178 18.10 -5.11 8.44
N ARG A 179 18.27 -5.68 9.65
CA ARG A 179 19.53 -5.58 10.41
C ARG A 179 20.71 -6.28 9.71
N LEU A 180 20.45 -7.39 9.02
CA LEU A 180 21.46 -8.13 8.26
C LEU A 180 21.73 -7.51 6.88
N LYS A 181 21.07 -6.38 6.53
CA LYS A 181 21.17 -5.71 5.22
C LYS A 181 20.85 -6.65 4.05
N LEU A 182 19.94 -7.60 4.27
CA LEU A 182 19.50 -8.56 3.25
C LEU A 182 18.57 -7.93 2.21
N ALA A 183 18.24 -6.64 2.30
CA ALA A 183 17.50 -5.91 1.27
C ALA A 183 18.20 -5.97 -0.11
N ALA A 184 19.54 -6.06 -0.12
CA ALA A 184 20.32 -6.28 -1.34
C ALA A 184 19.99 -7.60 -2.05
N LEU A 185 19.40 -8.57 -1.35
CA LEU A 185 19.00 -9.85 -1.94
C LEU A 185 17.87 -9.69 -2.97
N ALA A 186 16.99 -8.70 -2.79
CA ALA A 186 15.92 -8.40 -3.73
C ALA A 186 16.48 -8.02 -5.12
N SER A 187 17.67 -7.40 -5.18
CA SER A 187 18.34 -7.02 -6.42
C SER A 187 18.90 -8.20 -7.22
N TYR A 188 19.01 -9.40 -6.62
CA TYR A 188 19.47 -10.61 -7.31
C TYR A 188 18.34 -11.39 -7.97
N LEU A 189 17.08 -10.97 -7.79
CA LEU A 189 15.96 -11.64 -8.43
C LEU A 189 16.02 -11.49 -9.95
N PRO A 190 15.99 -12.60 -10.70
CA PRO A 190 15.92 -12.53 -12.15
C PRO A 190 14.66 -11.78 -12.60
N MET A 191 14.78 -10.93 -13.61
CA MET A 191 13.65 -10.21 -14.21
C MET A 191 12.44 -11.11 -14.56
N PRO A 192 12.62 -12.34 -15.07
CA PRO A 192 11.49 -13.24 -15.30
C PRO A 192 10.70 -13.61 -14.04
N VAL A 193 11.37 -13.73 -12.88
CA VAL A 193 10.72 -14.05 -11.60
C VAL A 193 9.87 -12.87 -11.13
N ILE A 194 10.42 -11.66 -11.22
CA ILE A 194 9.69 -10.42 -10.88
C ILE A 194 8.48 -10.27 -11.82
N GLY A 195 8.67 -10.47 -13.11
CA GLY A 195 7.60 -10.40 -14.11
C GLY A 195 6.47 -11.41 -13.86
N GLY A 196 6.81 -12.67 -13.59
CA GLY A 196 5.82 -13.71 -13.26
C GLY A 196 5.05 -13.41 -11.98
N TYR A 197 5.75 -12.95 -10.93
CA TYR A 197 5.14 -12.51 -9.68
C TYR A 197 4.15 -11.35 -9.89
N LEU A 198 4.55 -10.30 -10.61
CA LEU A 198 3.68 -9.15 -10.89
C LEU A 198 2.47 -9.54 -11.76
N ALA A 199 2.66 -10.42 -12.74
CA ALA A 199 1.55 -10.95 -13.55
C ALA A 199 0.53 -11.71 -12.69
N PHE A 200 1.01 -12.52 -11.74
CA PHE A 200 0.13 -13.24 -10.82
C PHE A 200 -0.63 -12.32 -9.87
N ILE A 201 0.00 -11.27 -9.32
CA ILE A 201 -0.71 -10.24 -8.53
C ILE A 201 -1.84 -9.62 -9.37
N GLY A 202 -1.58 -9.30 -10.64
CA GLY A 202 -2.59 -8.74 -11.53
C GLY A 202 -3.83 -9.63 -11.67
N ILE A 203 -3.63 -10.93 -11.91
CA ILE A 203 -4.73 -11.92 -12.00
C ILE A 203 -5.42 -12.09 -10.64
N PHE A 204 -4.65 -12.14 -9.54
CA PHE A 204 -5.20 -12.24 -8.19
C PHE A 204 -6.09 -11.04 -7.85
N CYS A 205 -5.65 -9.81 -8.13
CA CYS A 205 -6.45 -8.61 -7.93
C CYS A 205 -7.70 -8.59 -8.80
N LEU A 206 -7.63 -9.12 -10.03
CA LEU A 206 -8.80 -9.28 -10.89
C LEU A 206 -9.82 -10.23 -10.25
N TYR A 207 -9.40 -11.42 -9.82
CA TYR A 207 -10.27 -12.39 -9.15
C TYR A 207 -10.88 -11.87 -7.84
N ALA A 208 -10.08 -11.17 -7.03
CA ALA A 208 -10.54 -10.47 -5.84
C ALA A 208 -11.59 -9.41 -6.16
N GLY A 209 -11.36 -8.59 -7.21
CA GLY A 209 -12.30 -7.55 -7.65
C GLY A 209 -13.62 -8.13 -8.17
N LEU A 210 -13.56 -9.25 -8.91
CA LEU A 210 -14.76 -9.98 -9.34
C LEU A 210 -15.52 -10.55 -8.14
N THR A 211 -14.81 -11.18 -7.20
CA THR A 211 -15.40 -11.69 -5.95
C THR A 211 -16.11 -10.58 -5.16
N LEU A 212 -15.47 -9.42 -5.01
CA LEU A 212 -16.05 -8.24 -4.37
C LEU A 212 -17.28 -7.69 -5.11
N SER A 213 -17.32 -7.81 -6.44
CA SER A 213 -18.43 -7.29 -7.24
C SER A 213 -19.62 -8.24 -7.25
N THR A 214 -19.39 -9.55 -7.34
CA THR A 214 -20.46 -10.54 -7.51
C THR A 214 -20.87 -11.23 -6.21
N GLY A 215 -20.08 -11.11 -5.14
CA GLY A 215 -20.25 -11.87 -3.91
C GLY A 215 -19.99 -13.38 -4.06
N LEU A 216 -19.44 -13.81 -5.19
CA LEU A 216 -19.15 -15.21 -5.49
C LEU A 216 -17.65 -15.46 -5.38
N VAL A 217 -17.26 -16.61 -4.84
CA VAL A 217 -15.85 -16.97 -4.69
C VAL A 217 -15.22 -17.23 -6.06
N VAL A 218 -14.34 -16.34 -6.52
CA VAL A 218 -13.58 -16.47 -7.77
C VAL A 218 -12.10 -16.66 -7.42
N ASN A 219 -11.58 -17.88 -7.65
CA ASN A 219 -10.18 -18.24 -7.33
C ASN A 219 -9.39 -18.77 -8.54
N ASP A 220 -10.09 -19.21 -9.58
CA ASP A 220 -9.53 -19.81 -10.79
C ASP A 220 -10.38 -19.50 -12.02
N PHE A 221 -9.86 -19.81 -13.20
CA PHE A 221 -10.53 -19.49 -14.47
C PHE A 221 -11.92 -20.14 -14.60
N SER A 222 -12.11 -21.35 -14.06
CA SER A 222 -13.40 -22.03 -14.14
C SER A 222 -14.44 -21.35 -13.24
N SER A 223 -14.05 -20.98 -12.01
CA SER A 223 -14.90 -20.21 -11.09
C SER A 223 -15.22 -18.81 -11.64
N MET A 224 -14.27 -18.15 -12.31
CA MET A 224 -14.49 -16.87 -12.98
C MET A 224 -15.51 -17.00 -14.10
N ARG A 225 -15.38 -18.02 -14.95
CA ARG A 225 -16.34 -18.28 -16.02
C ARG A 225 -17.74 -18.50 -15.45
N HIS A 226 -17.87 -19.35 -14.45
CA HIS A 226 -19.15 -19.62 -13.79
C HIS A 226 -19.75 -18.36 -13.17
N ALA A 227 -18.93 -17.52 -12.53
CA ALA A 227 -19.38 -16.24 -11.99
C ALA A 227 -19.90 -15.29 -13.09
N MET A 228 -19.30 -15.32 -14.29
CA MET A 228 -19.63 -14.46 -15.42
C MET A 228 -20.69 -15.04 -16.38
N ASP A 229 -21.15 -16.28 -16.18
CA ASP A 229 -22.18 -16.89 -17.03
C ASP A 229 -23.54 -16.19 -16.86
N ASN A 230 -23.81 -15.59 -15.70
CA ASN A 230 -25.03 -14.84 -15.42
C ASN A 230 -24.88 -13.37 -15.82
N THR A 231 -25.78 -12.86 -16.66
CA THR A 231 -25.80 -11.44 -17.09
C THR A 231 -25.88 -10.47 -15.91
N HIS A 232 -26.60 -10.83 -14.86
CA HIS A 232 -26.70 -10.03 -13.63
C HIS A 232 -25.34 -9.85 -12.95
N ASN A 233 -24.55 -10.91 -12.83
CA ASN A 233 -23.23 -10.84 -12.20
C ASN A 233 -22.26 -9.99 -13.03
N VAL A 234 -22.33 -10.08 -14.36
CA VAL A 234 -21.56 -9.22 -15.25
C VAL A 234 -21.94 -7.75 -15.04
N LEU A 235 -23.24 -7.46 -14.85
CA LEU A 235 -23.73 -6.12 -14.57
C LEU A 235 -23.20 -5.58 -13.23
N LEU A 236 -23.13 -6.42 -12.19
CA LEU A 236 -22.54 -6.06 -10.89
C LEU A 236 -21.04 -5.71 -10.97
N CYS A 237 -20.31 -6.26 -11.94
CA CYS A 237 -18.90 -5.92 -12.17
C CYS A 237 -18.68 -4.57 -12.85
N VAL A 238 -19.70 -4.00 -13.51
CA VAL A 238 -19.56 -2.77 -14.29
C VAL A 238 -19.09 -1.58 -13.44
N PRO A 239 -19.67 -1.28 -12.24
CA PRO A 239 -19.17 -0.19 -11.41
C PRO A 239 -17.73 -0.41 -10.94
N GLY A 240 -17.35 -1.65 -10.63
CA GLY A 240 -15.97 -1.99 -10.25
C GLY A 240 -14.98 -1.70 -11.38
N PHE A 241 -15.31 -2.12 -12.61
CA PHE A 241 -14.47 -1.85 -13.78
C PHE A 241 -14.40 -0.36 -14.14
N LEU A 242 -15.55 0.33 -14.16
CA LEU A 242 -15.61 1.77 -14.41
C LEU A 242 -14.88 2.57 -13.32
N GLY A 243 -15.00 2.15 -12.06
CA GLY A 243 -14.27 2.71 -10.94
C GLY A 243 -12.76 2.54 -11.12
N GLY A 244 -12.31 1.32 -11.40
CA GLY A 244 -10.89 1.04 -11.68
C GLY A 244 -10.34 1.85 -12.86
N ALA A 245 -11.07 1.91 -13.98
CA ALA A 245 -10.71 2.72 -15.14
C ALA A 245 -10.64 4.22 -14.80
N THR A 246 -11.61 4.72 -14.03
CA THR A 246 -11.63 6.12 -13.58
C THR A 246 -10.42 6.42 -12.69
N LEU A 247 -10.11 5.55 -11.71
CA LEU A 247 -8.93 5.73 -10.86
C LEU A 247 -7.64 5.70 -11.68
N LEU A 248 -7.54 4.83 -12.68
CA LEU A 248 -6.38 4.75 -13.57
C LEU A 248 -6.20 6.04 -14.37
N LEU A 249 -7.27 6.52 -15.03
CA LEU A 249 -7.24 7.77 -15.79
C LEU A 249 -6.92 8.96 -14.89
N VAL A 250 -7.52 9.04 -13.70
CA VAL A 250 -7.23 10.10 -12.74
C VAL A 250 -5.76 10.06 -12.31
N SER A 251 -5.22 8.87 -12.02
CA SER A 251 -3.81 8.68 -11.65
C SER A 251 -2.84 9.13 -12.75
N GLN A 252 -3.18 8.87 -14.02
CA GLN A 252 -2.31 9.20 -15.16
C GLN A 252 -2.38 10.68 -15.55
N ASN A 253 -3.56 11.30 -15.44
CA ASN A 253 -3.80 12.65 -15.96
C ASN A 253 -3.65 13.75 -14.91
N PHE A 254 -3.83 13.46 -13.61
CA PHE A 254 -3.82 14.47 -12.56
C PHE A 254 -2.62 14.30 -11.62
N LYS A 255 -1.78 15.34 -11.55
CA LYS A 255 -0.64 15.40 -10.62
C LYS A 255 -1.04 15.89 -9.22
N ASN A 256 -2.30 16.25 -9.02
CA ASN A 256 -2.78 16.75 -7.74
C ASN A 256 -2.89 15.59 -6.73
N PRO A 257 -2.20 15.65 -5.57
CA PRO A 257 -2.27 14.62 -4.53
C PRO A 257 -3.69 14.27 -4.06
N PHE A 258 -4.64 15.20 -4.18
CA PHE A 258 -6.04 15.00 -3.78
C PHE A 258 -6.88 14.27 -4.81
N ALA A 259 -6.47 14.24 -6.09
CA ALA A 259 -7.32 13.78 -7.19
C ALA A 259 -7.81 12.34 -6.99
N LEU A 260 -6.92 11.44 -6.59
CA LEU A 260 -7.26 10.04 -6.33
C LEU A 260 -8.21 9.88 -5.14
N SER A 261 -7.97 10.58 -4.03
CA SER A 261 -8.84 10.52 -2.86
C SER A 261 -10.22 11.14 -3.14
N THR A 262 -10.28 12.22 -3.92
CA THR A 262 -11.56 12.79 -4.38
C THR A 262 -12.32 11.80 -5.25
N ALA A 263 -11.66 11.13 -6.21
CA ALA A 263 -12.30 10.13 -7.05
C ALA A 263 -12.91 8.99 -6.22
N ILE A 264 -12.18 8.49 -5.21
CA ILE A 264 -12.67 7.44 -4.30
C ILE A 264 -13.91 7.89 -3.52
N VAL A 265 -13.99 9.15 -3.08
CA VAL A 265 -15.17 9.68 -2.37
C VAL A 265 -16.35 9.94 -3.30
N VAL A 266 -16.08 10.40 -4.53
CA VAL A 266 -17.12 10.70 -5.51
C VAL A 266 -17.84 9.43 -5.97
N MET A 267 -17.17 8.29 -6.05
CA MET A 267 -17.77 7.02 -6.48
C MET A 267 -19.00 6.58 -5.65
N PRO A 268 -18.92 6.41 -4.31
CA PRO A 268 -20.08 6.05 -3.51
C PRO A 268 -21.14 7.16 -3.49
N VAL A 269 -20.74 8.43 -3.52
CA VAL A 269 -21.67 9.55 -3.61
C VAL A 269 -22.49 9.46 -4.90
N PHE A 270 -21.84 9.23 -6.04
CA PHE A 270 -22.49 9.02 -7.32
C PHE A 270 -23.41 7.80 -7.31
N PHE A 271 -22.99 6.69 -6.69
CA PHE A 271 -23.84 5.51 -6.50
C PHE A 271 -25.14 5.84 -5.74
N PHE A 272 -25.07 6.52 -4.60
CA PHE A 272 -26.27 6.92 -3.87
C PHE A 272 -27.14 7.93 -4.63
N PHE A 273 -26.53 8.81 -5.43
CA PHE A 273 -27.29 9.66 -6.35
C PHE A 273 -28.06 8.86 -7.39
N VAL A 274 -27.45 7.84 -8.00
CA VAL A 274 -28.13 6.96 -8.97
C VAL A 274 -29.31 6.24 -8.32
N LEU A 275 -29.17 5.72 -7.09
CA LEU A 275 -30.28 5.11 -6.36
C LEU A 275 -31.42 6.11 -6.11
N ALA A 276 -31.09 7.33 -5.68
CA ALA A 276 -32.08 8.37 -5.39
C ALA A 276 -32.85 8.81 -6.65
N PHE A 277 -32.17 9.05 -7.77
CA PHE A 277 -32.81 9.41 -9.04
C PHE A 277 -33.59 8.25 -9.66
N GLY A 278 -33.10 7.02 -9.49
CA GLY A 278 -33.78 5.81 -9.94
C GLY A 278 -35.01 5.43 -9.09
N SER A 279 -35.24 6.12 -7.96
CA SER A 279 -36.23 5.72 -6.96
C SER A 279 -36.06 4.28 -6.46
N ILE A 280 -34.81 3.78 -6.49
CA ILE A 280 -34.45 2.42 -6.06
C ILE A 280 -34.23 2.46 -4.55
N SER A 281 -34.96 1.63 -3.82
CA SER A 281 -34.80 1.55 -2.37
C SER A 281 -33.48 0.86 -2.00
N LEU A 282 -32.94 1.14 -0.80
CA LEU A 282 -31.74 0.44 -0.33
C LEU A 282 -31.98 -1.05 -0.12
N ASP A 283 -33.21 -1.46 0.21
CA ASP A 283 -33.55 -2.87 0.37
C ASP A 283 -33.57 -3.58 -0.98
N GLU A 284 -34.14 -2.96 -2.02
CA GLU A 284 -34.06 -3.45 -3.40
C GLU A 284 -32.61 -3.51 -3.90
N ALA A 285 -31.78 -2.53 -3.57
CA ALA A 285 -30.36 -2.55 -3.91
C ALA A 285 -29.62 -3.73 -3.23
N ARG A 286 -30.02 -4.10 -2.01
CA ARG A 286 -29.48 -5.27 -1.29
C ARG A 286 -29.95 -6.59 -1.89
N GLU A 287 -31.25 -6.71 -2.17
CA GLU A 287 -31.82 -7.90 -2.79
C GLU A 287 -31.18 -8.21 -4.14
N ASN A 288 -30.82 -7.18 -4.89
CA ASN A 288 -30.14 -7.29 -6.18
C ASN A 288 -28.60 -7.40 -6.07
N GLY A 289 -28.01 -7.40 -4.87
CA GLY A 289 -26.57 -7.57 -4.68
C GLY A 289 -25.71 -6.33 -4.97
N TRP A 290 -26.31 -5.13 -5.09
CA TRP A 290 -25.55 -3.87 -5.23
C TRP A 290 -24.99 -3.36 -3.90
N VAL A 291 -25.58 -3.77 -2.79
CA VAL A 291 -25.18 -3.41 -1.43
C VAL A 291 -25.23 -4.66 -0.57
N ASP A 292 -24.23 -4.88 0.28
CA ASP A 292 -24.23 -6.00 1.21
C ASP A 292 -25.47 -5.96 2.14
N PRO A 293 -26.04 -7.13 2.51
CA PRO A 293 -27.13 -7.21 3.47
C PRO A 293 -26.81 -6.50 4.79
N VAL A 294 -27.86 -6.01 5.48
CA VAL A 294 -27.68 -5.40 6.80
C VAL A 294 -27.32 -6.47 7.81
N GLU A 295 -26.03 -6.60 8.07
CA GLU A 295 -25.54 -7.38 9.19
C GLU A 295 -25.44 -6.54 10.46
N LYS A 296 -25.61 -7.18 11.63
CA LYS A 296 -25.45 -6.48 12.90
C LYS A 296 -23.99 -6.03 13.04
N THR A 297 -23.81 -4.76 13.36
CA THR A 297 -22.51 -4.17 13.67
C THR A 297 -21.88 -4.92 14.84
N ALA A 298 -20.82 -5.71 14.56
CA ALA A 298 -20.04 -6.39 15.60
C ALA A 298 -19.53 -5.42 16.69
N SER A 299 -19.79 -5.75 17.95
CA SER A 299 -19.30 -5.07 19.14
C SER A 299 -17.82 -5.37 19.40
N VAL A 300 -17.16 -4.55 20.21
CA VAL A 300 -15.77 -4.80 20.65
C VAL A 300 -15.66 -6.13 21.41
N THR A 301 -16.69 -6.49 22.17
CA THR A 301 -16.74 -7.78 22.88
C THR A 301 -16.81 -8.96 21.92
N GLU A 302 -17.55 -8.85 20.82
CA GLU A 302 -17.56 -9.89 19.77
C GLU A 302 -16.20 -10.02 19.09
N LEU A 303 -15.47 -8.93 18.88
CA LEU A 303 -14.08 -8.99 18.40
C LEU A 303 -13.18 -9.78 19.36
N LEU A 304 -13.31 -9.58 20.67
CA LEU A 304 -12.53 -10.32 21.67
C LEU A 304 -12.94 -11.80 21.72
N LYS A 305 -14.22 -12.11 21.54
CA LYS A 305 -14.72 -13.49 21.50
C LYS A 305 -14.20 -14.28 20.30
N LEU A 306 -13.81 -13.62 19.21
CA LEU A 306 -13.15 -14.29 18.09
C LEU A 306 -11.85 -14.97 18.54
N PHE A 307 -11.14 -14.39 19.52
CA PHE A 307 -9.88 -14.91 20.07
C PHE A 307 -10.10 -15.94 21.19
N ASP A 308 -10.93 -16.95 20.93
CA ASP A 308 -11.09 -18.07 21.84
C ASP A 308 -10.00 -19.13 21.59
N LEU A 309 -8.94 -19.09 22.40
CA LEU A 309 -7.83 -20.03 22.31
C LEU A 309 -8.22 -21.49 22.57
N SER A 310 -9.38 -21.73 23.20
CA SER A 310 -9.88 -23.08 23.46
C SER A 310 -10.43 -23.76 22.19
N LEU A 311 -10.86 -22.96 21.21
CA LEU A 311 -11.39 -23.45 19.93
C LEU A 311 -10.30 -23.61 18.87
N VAL A 312 -9.05 -23.26 19.18
CA VAL A 312 -7.95 -23.26 18.21
C VAL A 312 -7.45 -24.68 17.96
N HIS A 313 -7.48 -25.08 16.69
CA HIS A 313 -6.86 -26.31 16.22
C HIS A 313 -5.37 -26.08 15.95
N TRP A 314 -4.56 -26.23 17.00
CA TRP A 314 -3.11 -25.97 16.97
C TRP A 314 -2.34 -26.83 15.98
N ASP A 315 -2.88 -27.98 15.57
CA ASP A 315 -2.28 -28.85 14.55
C ASP A 315 -2.29 -28.24 13.14
N GLN A 316 -3.12 -27.22 12.91
CA GLN A 316 -3.22 -26.54 11.61
C GLN A 316 -2.15 -25.47 11.40
N ILE A 317 -1.62 -24.87 12.47
CA ILE A 317 -0.65 -23.76 12.39
C ILE A 317 0.66 -24.22 11.72
N PRO A 318 1.31 -25.34 12.15
CA PRO A 318 2.55 -25.78 11.53
C PRO A 318 2.40 -26.18 10.06
N LYS A 319 1.20 -26.60 9.64
CA LYS A 319 0.92 -26.99 8.25
C LYS A 319 1.00 -25.80 7.29
N GLN A 320 0.92 -24.56 7.79
CA GLN A 320 1.01 -23.35 6.97
C GLN A 320 2.45 -22.85 6.75
N VAL A 321 3.47 -23.55 7.27
CA VAL A 321 4.87 -23.09 7.26
C VAL A 321 5.40 -22.82 5.85
N VAL A 322 5.02 -23.62 4.86
CA VAL A 322 5.48 -23.44 3.47
C VAL A 322 4.92 -22.16 2.86
N THR A 323 3.62 -21.93 3.03
CA THR A 323 2.94 -20.70 2.60
C THR A 323 3.52 -19.49 3.31
N TRP A 324 3.80 -19.61 4.62
CA TRP A 324 4.44 -18.56 5.41
C TRP A 324 5.86 -18.23 4.95
N LEU A 325 6.70 -19.23 4.63
CA LEU A 325 8.04 -18.97 4.08
C LEU A 325 7.97 -18.22 2.74
N GLY A 326 7.02 -18.59 1.88
CA GLY A 326 6.74 -17.86 0.64
C GLY A 326 6.32 -16.41 0.91
N MET A 327 5.44 -16.19 1.90
CA MET A 327 5.04 -14.86 2.34
C MET A 327 6.22 -14.03 2.80
N VAL A 328 7.09 -14.57 3.66
CA VAL A 328 8.29 -13.87 4.17
C VAL A 328 9.18 -13.41 3.03
N PHE A 329 9.45 -14.30 2.08
CA PHE A 329 10.29 -13.98 0.93
C PHE A 329 9.68 -12.88 0.05
N ILE A 330 8.42 -13.05 -0.36
CA ILE A 330 7.75 -12.14 -1.29
C ILE A 330 7.48 -10.78 -0.67
N VAL A 331 7.06 -10.73 0.60
CA VAL A 331 6.85 -9.48 1.35
C VAL A 331 8.18 -8.73 1.48
N ALA A 332 9.26 -9.40 1.88
CA ALA A 332 10.57 -8.75 2.02
C ALA A 332 11.08 -8.13 0.71
N VAL A 333 10.93 -8.87 -0.40
CA VAL A 333 11.27 -8.38 -1.75
C VAL A 333 10.41 -7.18 -2.12
N SER A 334 9.09 -7.30 -1.96
CA SER A 334 8.14 -6.27 -2.36
C SER A 334 8.33 -4.99 -1.56
N SER A 335 8.57 -5.09 -0.24
CA SER A 335 8.83 -3.92 0.60
C SER A 335 10.12 -3.21 0.18
N SER A 336 11.15 -3.98 -0.21
CA SER A 336 12.40 -3.40 -0.70
C SER A 336 12.20 -2.63 -2.01
N LEU A 337 11.41 -3.19 -2.94
CA LEU A 337 11.04 -2.53 -4.20
C LEU A 337 10.20 -1.27 -3.97
N ASP A 338 9.25 -1.31 -3.03
CA ASP A 338 8.42 -0.16 -2.67
C ASP A 338 9.26 0.99 -2.11
N VAL A 339 10.20 0.70 -1.22
CA VAL A 339 11.13 1.72 -0.67
C VAL A 339 11.99 2.33 -1.77
N VAL A 340 12.61 1.49 -2.62
CA VAL A 340 13.44 1.98 -3.73
C VAL A 340 12.64 2.86 -4.70
N ALA A 341 11.40 2.47 -5.02
CA ALA A 341 10.53 3.26 -5.88
C ALA A 341 10.22 4.64 -5.27
N ILE A 342 9.93 4.71 -3.97
CA ILE A 342 9.67 5.97 -3.26
C ILE A 342 10.95 6.82 -3.19
N GLU A 343 12.11 6.22 -2.93
CA GLU A 343 13.38 6.93 -2.91
C GLU A 343 13.73 7.55 -4.26
N ILE A 344 13.51 6.82 -5.36
CA ILE A 344 13.72 7.32 -6.73
C ILE A 344 12.78 8.50 -7.02
N ASP A 345 11.50 8.40 -6.65
CA ASP A 345 10.53 9.49 -6.87
C ASP A 345 10.88 10.75 -6.05
N MET A 346 11.26 10.58 -4.78
CA MET A 346 11.73 11.68 -3.95
C MET A 346 13.04 12.30 -4.46
N GLY A 347 13.98 11.48 -4.95
CA GLY A 347 15.25 11.93 -5.52
C GLY A 347 15.07 12.71 -6.83
N SER A 348 14.16 12.26 -7.69
CA SER A 348 13.76 12.94 -8.93
C SER A 348 13.09 14.30 -8.65
N ASN A 349 12.21 14.36 -7.64
CA ASN A 349 11.59 15.61 -7.21
C ASN A 349 12.59 16.59 -6.59
N SER A 350 13.58 16.07 -5.84
CA SER A 350 14.65 16.88 -5.27
C SER A 350 15.54 17.51 -6.36
N THR A 351 15.93 16.74 -7.38
CA THR A 351 16.73 17.26 -8.51
C THR A 351 15.95 18.21 -9.41
N SER A 352 14.63 18.03 -9.58
CA SER A 352 13.78 18.99 -10.31
C SER A 352 13.60 20.32 -9.57
N THR A 353 13.74 20.34 -8.23
CA THR A 353 13.68 21.57 -7.42
C THR A 353 15.06 22.16 -7.10
N THR A 354 16.15 21.40 -7.23
CA THR A 354 17.52 21.89 -7.06
C THR A 354 18.26 22.02 -8.39
N ASN A 355 17.88 23.04 -9.17
CA ASN A 355 18.83 23.68 -10.09
C ASN A 355 19.73 24.71 -9.36
N SER A 356 20.02 24.47 -8.08
CA SER A 356 20.96 25.25 -7.27
C SER A 356 21.74 24.34 -6.31
N ARG A 357 22.88 23.86 -6.82
CA ARG A 357 24.04 23.23 -6.15
C ARG A 357 23.91 21.79 -5.61
N PRO A 358 24.85 20.89 -5.96
CA PRO A 358 24.91 19.54 -5.40
C PRO A 358 25.54 19.58 -4.00
N SER A 359 24.83 19.06 -2.99
CA SER A 359 25.43 18.73 -1.69
C SER A 359 25.78 17.24 -1.65
N ALA A 360 27.08 16.97 -1.55
CA ALA A 360 27.64 15.64 -1.43
C ALA A 360 27.21 14.91 -0.14
N GLY A 361 26.93 13.61 -0.29
CA GLY A 361 27.19 12.57 0.71
C GLY A 361 26.33 12.54 1.97
N ARG A 362 25.33 11.65 1.99
CA ARG A 362 24.94 10.92 3.21
C ARG A 362 24.75 9.44 2.90
N THR A 363 25.69 8.66 3.43
CA THR A 363 25.72 7.20 3.48
C THR A 363 24.65 6.63 4.43
N LEU A 364 24.15 5.46 4.04
CA LEU A 364 23.16 4.57 4.68
C LEU A 364 23.49 4.15 6.12
#